data_AF-A0A3C0G6Z2-F1
#
_entry.id   AF-A0A3C0G6Z2-F1
#
_cell.length_a   1.000
_cell.length_b   1.000
_cell.length_c   1.000
_cell.angle_alpha   90.00
_cell.angle_beta   90.00
_cell.angle_gamma   90.00
#
_symmetry.space_group_name_H-M   'P 1'
#
loop_
_entity.id
_entity.type
_entity.pdbx_description
1 polymer ?
#
loop_
_entity_poly.entity_id
_entity_poly.type
_entity_poly.pdbx_seq_one_letter_code
_entity_poly.pdbx_strand_id
1 'polypeptide(L)'
;IACLFALIVPVYGANPIEMQILSQVFNVFVLPLVILGIILLINSKKLMAQYKAGLLLNIGLFAALFFSCVISYNGIVALLGYF
;
A
#
# COMPACT_ATOMS: atom_id res chain seq x y z
N ILE A 1 4.50 -26.56 -0.49
CA ILE A 1 3.34 -26.07 0.31
C ILE A 1 2.76 -24.79 -0.30
N ALA A 2 3.54 -23.71 -0.50
CA ALA A 2 3.04 -22.47 -1.13
C ALA A 2 2.47 -22.64 -2.56
N CYS A 3 3.06 -23.50 -3.41
CA CYS A 3 2.55 -23.74 -4.77
C CYS A 3 1.16 -24.41 -4.82
N LEU A 4 0.78 -25.17 -3.78
CA LEU A 4 -0.55 -25.76 -3.69
C LEU A 4 -1.62 -24.70 -3.40
N PHE A 5 -1.27 -23.65 -2.64
CA PHE A 5 -2.15 -22.51 -2.39
C PHE A 5 -2.32 -21.61 -3.62
N ALA A 6 -1.30 -21.47 -4.45
CA ALA A 6 -1.40 -20.71 -5.72
C ALA A 6 -2.35 -21.37 -6.74
N LEU A 7 -2.46 -22.70 -6.70
CA LEU A 7 -3.35 -23.49 -7.57
C LEU A 7 -4.81 -23.53 -7.11
N ILE A 8 -5.10 -23.19 -5.85
CA ILE A 8 -6.48 -23.14 -5.33
C ILE A 8 -7.33 -22.14 -6.13
N VAL A 9 -6.77 -20.98 -6.47
CA VAL A 9 -7.48 -19.92 -7.20
C VAL A 9 -8.00 -20.37 -8.58
N PRO A 10 -7.19 -20.93 -9.49
CA PRO A 10 -7.69 -21.44 -10.77
C PRO A 10 -8.57 -22.69 -10.60
N VAL A 11 -8.38 -23.50 -9.56
CA VAL A 11 -9.21 -24.69 -9.28
C VAL A 11 -10.65 -24.33 -8.89
N TYR A 12 -10.88 -23.16 -8.28
CA TYR A 12 -12.22 -22.63 -7.98
C TYR A 12 -12.90 -21.94 -9.18
N GLY A 13 -12.30 -21.95 -10.38
CA GLY A 13 -12.89 -21.39 -11.60
C GLY A 13 -12.83 -19.86 -11.70
N ALA A 14 -12.17 -19.17 -10.76
CA ALA A 14 -11.87 -17.75 -10.87
C ALA A 14 -10.73 -17.54 -11.86
N ASN A 15 -10.85 -16.55 -12.76
CA ASN A 15 -9.79 -16.25 -13.71
C ASN A 15 -8.52 -15.86 -12.93
N PRO A 16 -7.39 -16.59 -13.08
CA PRO A 16 -6.16 -16.29 -12.34
C PRO A 16 -5.64 -14.87 -12.61
N ILE A 17 -6.02 -14.27 -13.74
CA ILE A 17 -5.73 -12.88 -14.12
C ILE A 17 -6.43 -11.88 -13.18
N GLU A 18 -7.71 -12.08 -12.88
CA GLU A 18 -8.48 -11.22 -11.95
C GLU A 18 -7.90 -11.26 -10.55
N MET A 19 -7.57 -12.47 -10.08
CA MET A 19 -6.98 -12.65 -8.75
C MET A 19 -5.56 -12.10 -8.63
N GLN A 20 -4.80 -12.10 -9.72
CA GLN A 20 -3.49 -11.44 -9.79
C GLN A 20 -3.64 -9.92 -9.69
N ILE A 21 -4.59 -9.33 -10.43
CA ILE A 21 -4.90 -7.89 -10.39
C ILE A 21 -5.35 -7.49 -8.99
N LEU A 22 -6.29 -8.24 -8.39
CA LEU A 22 -6.76 -8.02 -7.02
C LEU A 22 -5.61 -8.00 -6.00
N SER A 23 -4.69 -8.98 -6.09
CA SER A 23 -3.55 -9.09 -5.17
C SER A 23 -2.55 -7.94 -5.33
N GLN A 24 -2.36 -7.45 -6.56
CA GLN A 24 -1.50 -6.30 -6.85
C GLN A 24 -2.12 -4.99 -6.36
N VAL A 25 -3.41 -4.79 -6.62
CA VAL A 25 -4.12 -3.60 -6.17
C VAL A 25 -4.21 -3.57 -4.63
N PHE A 26 -4.36 -4.72 -3.97
CA PHE A 26 -4.27 -4.81 -2.50
C PHE A 26 -2.94 -4.29 -1.94
N ASN A 27 -1.81 -4.60 -2.57
CA ASN A 27 -0.52 -4.09 -2.13
C ASN A 27 -0.41 -2.57 -2.23
N VAL A 28 -1.01 -1.99 -3.28
CA VAL A 28 -1.06 -0.54 -3.46
C VAL A 28 -1.87 0.14 -2.35
N PHE A 29 -2.93 -0.50 -1.86
CA PHE A 29 -3.72 0.00 -0.72
C PHE A 29 -2.97 -0.03 0.62
N VAL A 30 -1.99 -0.91 0.77
CA VAL A 30 -1.21 -1.02 2.02
C VAL A 30 -0.20 0.12 2.15
N LEU A 31 0.33 0.64 1.04
CA LEU A 31 1.31 1.74 1.02
C LEU A 31 0.90 2.99 1.82
N PRO A 32 -0.30 3.58 1.66
CA PRO A 32 -0.71 4.76 2.43
C PRO A 32 -0.73 4.47 3.95
N LEU A 33 -1.16 3.28 4.35
CA LEU A 33 -1.18 2.87 5.77
C LEU A 33 0.25 2.76 6.34
N VAL A 34 1.18 2.23 5.56
CA VAL A 34 2.60 2.15 5.93
C VAL A 34 3.22 3.54 6.07
N ILE A 35 2.97 4.45 5.11
CA ILE A 35 3.50 5.83 5.16
C ILE A 35 2.93 6.59 6.36
N LEU A 36 1.64 6.42 6.66
CA LEU A 36 1.01 7.01 7.84
C LEU A 36 1.63 6.46 9.13
N GLY A 37 1.93 5.16 9.17
CA GLY A 37 2.69 4.53 10.25
C GLY A 37 4.09 5.13 10.43
N ILE A 38 4.81 5.35 9.32
CA ILE A 38 6.13 5.99 9.33
C ILE A 38 6.03 7.43 9.86
N ILE A 39 5.03 8.21 9.44
CA ILE A 39 4.79 9.58 9.93
C ILE A 39 4.55 9.58 11.45
N LEU A 40 3.71 8.69 11.97
CA LEU A 40 3.44 8.58 13.40
C LEU A 40 4.69 8.19 14.21
N LEU A 41 5.52 7.29 13.67
CA LEU A 41 6.79 6.88 14.24
C LEU A 41 7.80 8.02 14.29
N ILE A 42 7.92 8.77 13.20
CA ILE A 42 8.83 9.92 13.08
C ILE A 42 8.38 11.11 13.94
N ASN A 43 7.07 11.34 14.06
CA ASN A 43 6.54 12.42 14.90
C ASN A 43 6.63 12.07 16.41
N SER A 44 6.78 10.78 16.75
CA SER A 44 6.93 10.34 18.13
C SER A 44 8.27 10.81 18.72
N LYS A 45 8.20 11.90 19.50
CA LYS A 45 9.32 12.46 20.30
C LYS A 45 9.99 11.41 21.20
N LYS A 46 9.26 10.35 21.58
CA LYS A 46 9.73 9.24 22.42
C LYS A 46 10.77 8.33 21.73
N LEU A 47 10.78 8.29 20.40
CA LEU A 47 11.66 7.41 19.60
C LEU A 47 12.76 8.18 18.86
N MET A 48 12.51 9.41 18.42
CA MET A 48 13.47 10.18 17.62
C MET A 48 14.45 11.07 18.41
N ALA A 49 14.22 11.28 19.72
CA ALA A 49 15.10 11.99 20.64
C ALA A 49 15.79 13.25 20.05
N GLN A 50 17.07 13.16 19.66
CA GLN A 50 17.91 14.24 19.12
C GLN A 50 17.90 14.35 17.58
N TYR A 51 17.44 13.33 16.86
CA TYR A 51 17.35 13.30 15.38
C TYR A 51 15.91 13.55 14.94
N LYS A 52 15.33 14.69 15.33
CA LYS A 52 14.01 15.07 14.82
C LYS A 52 14.03 15.03 13.29
N ALA A 53 12.98 14.47 12.71
CA ALA A 53 12.69 14.63 11.29
C ALA A 53 12.73 16.12 10.94
N GLY A 54 13.73 16.51 10.14
CA GLY A 54 13.83 17.86 9.63
C GLY A 54 12.58 18.22 8.81
N LEU A 55 12.34 19.52 8.63
CA LEU A 55 11.24 20.05 7.80
C LEU A 55 11.18 19.37 6.41
N LEU A 56 12.33 19.11 5.80
CA LEU A 56 12.47 18.36 4.54
C LEU A 56 11.89 16.94 4.58
N LEU A 57 12.14 16.19 5.66
CA LEU A 57 11.65 14.81 5.80
C LEU A 57 10.14 14.79 6.00
N ASN A 58 9.61 15.74 6.77
CA ASN A 58 8.17 15.84 7.02
C ASN A 58 7.42 16.25 5.74
N ILE A 59 7.96 17.19 4.95
CA ILE A 59 7.42 17.57 3.64
C ILE A 59 7.48 16.39 2.66
N GLY A 60 8.60 15.67 2.60
CA GLY A 60 8.75 14.49 1.75
C GLY A 60 7.77 13.36 2.11
N LEU A 61 7.56 13.11 3.41
CA LEU A 61 6.57 12.14 3.88
C LEU A 61 5.14 12.57 3.58
N PHE A 62 4.82 13.86 3.68
CA PHE A 62 3.51 14.38 3.32
C PHE A 62 3.26 14.27 1.81
N ALA A 63 4.28 14.54 0.98
CA ALA A 63 4.23 14.33 -0.46
C ALA A 63 4.08 12.85 -0.81
N ALA A 64 4.79 11.94 -0.12
CA ALA A 64 4.66 10.50 -0.29
C ALA A 64 3.27 10.01 0.11
N LEU A 65 2.69 10.55 1.19
CA LEU A 65 1.34 10.24 1.62
C LEU A 65 0.32 10.68 0.55
N PHE A 66 0.44 11.90 0.04
CA PHE A 66 -0.41 12.38 -1.06
C PHE A 66 -0.29 11.49 -2.30
N PHE A 67 0.93 11.16 -2.72
CA PHE A 67 1.18 10.27 -3.85
C PHE A 67 0.57 8.88 -3.63
N SER A 68 0.74 8.30 -2.44
CA SER A 68 0.16 6.99 -2.11
C SER A 68 -1.37 6.99 -2.15
N CYS A 69 -2.02 8.08 -1.73
CA CYS A 69 -3.47 8.24 -1.87
C CYS A 69 -3.90 8.32 -3.35
N VAL A 70 -3.15 9.03 -4.19
CA VAL A 70 -3.45 9.13 -5.64
C VAL A 70 -3.33 7.76 -6.31
N ILE A 71 -2.27 7.00 -6.03
CA ILE A 71 -2.09 5.67 -6.63
C ILE A 71 -3.13 4.68 -6.09
N SER A 72 -3.43 4.73 -4.79
CA SER A 72 -4.52 3.98 -4.16
C SER A 72 -5.87 4.25 -4.85
N TYR A 73 -6.20 5.52 -5.11
CA TYR A 73 -7.41 5.89 -5.83
C TYR A 73 -7.44 5.32 -7.26
N ASN A 74 -6.34 5.41 -8.01
CA ASN A 74 -6.23 4.78 -9.31
C ASN A 74 -6.43 3.26 -9.24
N GLY A 75 -5.99 2.60 -8.16
CA GLY A 75 -6.25 1.19 -7.89
C GLY A 75 -7.74 0.86 -7.74
N ILE A 76 -8.50 1.70 -7.02
CA ILE A 76 -9.97 1.54 -6.88
C ILE A 76 -10.65 1.72 -8.24
N VAL A 77 -10.28 2.77 -8.98
CA VAL A 77 -10.85 3.06 -10.30
C VAL A 77 -10.55 1.92 -11.27
N ALA A 78 -9.35 1.34 -11.22
CA ALA A 78 -9.00 0.17 -12.02
C ALA A 78 -9.83 -1.05 -11.65
N LEU A 79 -10.07 -1.30 -10.36
CA LEU A 79 -10.96 -2.39 -9.92
C LEU A 79 -12.41 -2.17 -10.39
N LEU A 80 -12.94 -0.95 -10.23
CA LEU A 80 -14.30 -0.60 -10.67
C LEU A 80 -14.49 -0.58 -12.19
N GLY A 81 -13.41 -0.43 -12.96
CA GLY A 81 -13.46 -0.54 -14.43
C GLY A 81 -13.23 -1.96 -14.96
N TYR A 82 -12.70 -2.87 -14.14
CA TYR A 82 -12.45 -4.26 -14.49
C TYR A 82 -13.64 -5.18 -14.14
N PHE A 83 -14.44 -4.78 -13.13
CA PHE A 83 -15.71 -5.40 -12.74
C PHE A 83 -16.90 -4.64 -13.32
#